data_AF-A0A920DMP0-F1
#
_entry.id   AF-A0A920DMP0-F1
#
_cell.length_a   1.000
_cell.length_b   1.000
_cell.length_c   1.000
_cell.angle_alpha   90.00
_cell.angle_beta   90.00
_cell.angle_gamma   90.00
#
_symmetry.space_group_name_H-M   'P 1'
#
loop_
_entity.id
_entity.type
_entity.pdbx_description
1 polymer ?
#
loop_
_entity_poly.entity_id
_entity_poly.type
_entity_poly.pdbx_seq_one_letter_code
_entity_poly.pdbx_strand_id
1 'polypeptide(L)' 'METDVDPIAPVSHLAIVMDGNGRWAQQRNLPRQEGHAAGVETVRRAVRFIADAGIDCLTLFSFRPKTGVGHQVK' A
#
# COMPACT_ATOMS: atom_id res chain seq x y z
N MET A 1 -36.88 3.00 15.09
CA MET A 1 -36.50 3.21 13.68
C MET A 1 -35.40 2.21 13.40
N GLU A 2 -35.76 1.04 12.89
CA GLU A 2 -34.79 0.08 12.35
C GLU A 2 -34.18 0.72 11.09
N THR A 3 -32.86 0.72 10.98
CA THR A 3 -32.21 1.20 9.77
C THR A 3 -32.26 0.07 8.75
N ASP A 4 -33.06 0.26 7.73
CA ASP A 4 -33.14 -0.58 6.53
C ASP A 4 -31.87 -0.33 5.70
N VAL A 5 -30.77 -0.93 6.13
CA VAL A 5 -29.53 -0.98 5.34
C VAL A 5 -29.40 -2.38 4.81
N ASP A 6 -29.51 -2.53 3.49
CA ASP A 6 -29.19 -3.78 2.82
C ASP A 6 -27.80 -4.26 3.24
N PRO A 7 -27.63 -5.55 3.58
CA PRO A 7 -26.31 -6.06 3.90
C PRO A 7 -25.37 -5.87 2.71
N ILE A 8 -24.25 -5.18 2.96
CA ILE A 8 -23.23 -4.96 1.93
C ILE A 8 -22.71 -6.33 1.49
N ALA A 9 -22.74 -6.58 0.18
CA ALA A 9 -22.19 -7.79 -0.40
C ALA A 9 -20.71 -7.99 0.01
N PRO A 10 -20.25 -9.23 0.19
CA PRO A 10 -18.87 -9.50 0.56
C PRO A 10 -17.89 -8.95 -0.49
N VAL A 11 -16.77 -8.39 -0.03
CA VAL A 11 -15.73 -7.83 -0.90
C VAL A 11 -14.92 -8.95 -1.53
N SER A 12 -14.97 -9.10 -2.86
CA SER A 12 -14.17 -10.13 -3.57
C SER A 12 -12.82 -9.61 -4.08
N HIS A 13 -12.62 -8.29 -4.16
CA HIS A 13 -11.40 -7.70 -4.72
C HIS A 13 -11.00 -6.42 -3.98
N LEU A 14 -9.77 -6.40 -3.47
CA LEU A 14 -9.16 -5.22 -2.86
C LEU A 14 -8.03 -4.67 -3.75
N ALA A 15 -8.07 -3.37 -4.06
CA ALA A 15 -6.97 -2.67 -4.72
C ALA A 15 -6.33 -1.66 -3.75
N ILE A 16 -5.00 -1.68 -3.65
CA ILE A 16 -4.24 -0.79 -2.77
C ILE A 16 -3.25 0.02 -3.61
N VAL A 17 -3.29 1.34 -3.46
CA VAL A 17 -2.26 2.25 -3.99
C VAL A 17 -1.21 2.50 -2.90
N MET A 18 -0.03 1.94 -3.09
CA MET A 18 1.11 2.02 -2.17
C MET A 18 1.91 3.30 -2.39
N ASP A 19 1.32 4.44 -2.05
CA ASP A 19 1.99 5.74 -2.04
C ASP A 19 2.58 6.07 -0.65
N GLY A 20 3.55 6.98 -0.61
CA GLY A 20 3.98 7.63 0.63
C GLY A 20 5.14 6.96 1.35
N ASN A 21 5.62 5.80 0.93
CA ASN A 21 6.78 5.12 1.52
C ASN A 21 8.03 6.02 1.62
N GLY A 22 8.29 6.82 0.58
CA GLY A 22 9.39 7.80 0.59
C GLY A 22 9.16 8.95 1.58
N ARG A 23 7.94 9.47 1.67
CA ARG A 23 7.58 10.52 2.65
C ARG A 23 7.63 9.98 4.08
N TRP A 24 7.21 8.74 4.30
CA TRP A 24 7.28 8.05 5.58
C TRP A 24 8.72 7.96 6.11
N ALA A 25 9.68 7.64 5.23
CA ALA A 25 11.09 7.61 5.58
C ALA A 25 11.65 9.01 5.86
N GLN A 26 11.30 10.00 5.02
CA GLN A 26 11.73 11.40 5.20
C GLN A 26 11.25 11.98 6.53
N GLN A 27 9.98 11.78 6.90
CA GLN A 27 9.42 12.24 8.18
C GLN A 27 10.10 11.62 9.40
N ARG A 28 10.84 10.52 9.21
CA ARG A 28 11.57 9.80 10.26
C ARG A 28 13.08 10.02 10.18
N ASN A 29 13.56 10.91 9.31
CA ASN A 29 14.97 11.09 9.01
C ASN A 29 15.69 9.79 8.61
N LEU A 30 14.97 8.88 7.95
CA LEU A 30 15.50 7.61 7.47
C LEU A 30 15.84 7.66 5.97
N PRO A 31 16.80 6.83 5.50
CA PRO A 31 17.04 6.63 4.07
C PRO A 31 15.77 6.18 3.33
N ARG A 32 15.62 6.56 2.06
CA ARG A 32 14.48 6.13 1.23
C ARG A 32 14.33 4.61 1.13
N GLN A 33 15.42 3.86 1.23
CA GLN A 33 15.41 2.40 1.22
C GLN A 33 14.62 1.82 2.40
N GLU A 34 14.66 2.46 3.57
CA GLU A 34 13.84 2.08 4.73
C GLU A 34 12.35 2.23 4.44
N GLY A 35 11.97 3.28 3.69
CA GLY A 35 10.62 3.42 3.20
C GLY A 35 10.19 2.28 2.28
N HIS A 36 11.10 1.80 1.42
CA HIS A 36 10.83 0.62 0.58
C HIS A 36 10.63 -0.64 1.42
N ALA A 37 11.51 -0.89 2.40
CA ALA A 37 11.38 -2.02 3.32
C ALA A 37 10.05 -1.97 4.11
N ALA A 38 9.66 -0.79 4.60
CA ALA A 38 8.37 -0.59 5.26
C ALA A 38 7.18 -0.85 4.32
N GLY A 39 7.31 -0.50 3.04
CA GLY A 39 6.34 -0.83 1.99
C GLY A 39 6.18 -2.34 1.80
N VAL A 40 7.28 -3.10 1.79
CA VAL A 40 7.24 -4.57 1.70
C VAL A 40 6.52 -5.18 2.90
N GLU A 41 6.78 -4.69 4.11
CA GLU A 41 6.08 -5.19 5.30
C GLU A 41 4.59 -4.84 5.30
N THR A 42 4.22 -3.70 4.71
CA THR A 42 2.81 -3.33 4.50
C THR A 42 2.12 -4.31 3.55
N VAL A 43 2.76 -4.69 2.45
CA VAL A 43 2.25 -5.70 1.52
C VAL A 43 2.03 -7.05 2.21
N ARG A 44 3.01 -7.51 3.00
CA ARG A 44 2.87 -8.77 3.75
C ARG A 44 1.70 -8.76 4.72
N ARG A 45 1.43 -7.64 5.36
CA ARG A 45 0.26 -7.47 6.23
C ARG A 45 -1.05 -7.49 5.43
N ALA A 46 -1.09 -6.80 4.28
CA ALA A 46 -2.27 -6.81 3.41
C ALA A 46 -2.61 -8.21 2.88
N VAL A 47 -1.60 -8.98 2.44
CA VAL A 47 -1.79 -10.35 1.95
C VAL A 47 -2.37 -11.26 3.04
N ARG A 48 -1.83 -11.19 4.26
CA ARG A 48 -2.35 -11.96 5.40
C ARG A 48 -3.80 -11.60 5.70
N PHE A 49 -4.09 -10.31 5.77
CA PHE A 49 -5.45 -9.82 6.02
C PHE A 49 -6.46 -10.32 4.96
N ILE A 50 -6.09 -10.27 3.69
CA ILE A 50 -6.96 -10.72 2.58
C ILE A 50 -7.23 -12.22 2.66
N ALA A 51 -6.21 -13.01 2.98
CA ALA A 51 -6.37 -14.45 3.19
C ALA A 51 -7.32 -14.76 4.36
N ASP A 52 -7.16 -14.05 5.49
CA ASP A 52 -8.01 -14.22 6.68
C ASP A 52 -9.45 -13.72 6.44
N ALA A 53 -9.61 -12.69 5.61
CA ALA A 53 -10.90 -12.07 5.28
C ALA A 53 -11.68 -12.80 4.16
N GLY A 54 -11.10 -13.82 3.52
CA GLY A 54 -11.74 -14.54 2.41
C GLY A 54 -11.91 -13.68 1.15
N ILE A 55 -11.01 -12.71 0.94
CA ILE A 55 -11.01 -11.86 -0.26
C ILE A 55 -10.17 -12.55 -1.34
N ASP A 56 -10.75 -12.81 -2.51
CA ASP A 56 -10.10 -13.64 -3.54
C ASP A 56 -9.00 -12.91 -4.33
N CYS A 57 -9.08 -11.58 -4.41
CA CYS A 57 -8.19 -10.80 -5.28
C CYS A 57 -7.56 -9.59 -4.57
N LEU A 58 -6.26 -9.42 -4.77
CA LEU A 58 -5.49 -8.25 -4.36
C LEU A 58 -4.77 -7.61 -5.56
N THR A 59 -5.03 -6.34 -5.82
CA THR A 59 -4.24 -5.53 -6.76
C THR A 59 -3.37 -4.53 -5.98
N LEU A 60 -2.08 -4.48 -6.28
CA LEU A 60 -1.15 -3.53 -5.67
C LEU A 60 -0.58 -2.59 -6.74
N PHE A 61 -0.76 -1.29 -6.55
CA PHE A 61 -0.10 -0.25 -7.34
C PHE A 61 1.04 0.35 -6.55
N SER A 62 2.25 0.38 -7.11
CA SER A 62 3.38 1.09 -6.51
C SER A 62 3.87 2.19 -7.43
N PHE A 63 3.78 3.44 -6.99
CA PHE A 63 4.32 4.57 -7.72
C PHE A 63 5.63 5.02 -7.07
N ARG A 64 6.71 5.11 -7.85
CA ARG A 64 7.93 5.82 -7.44
C ARG A 64 7.86 7.22 -8.02
N PRO A 65 7.76 8.29 -7.19
CA PRO A 65 7.89 9.65 -7.72
C PRO A 65 9.27 9.81 -8.34
N LYS A 66 9.32 10.13 -9.64
CA LYS A 66 10.56 10.55 -10.33
C LYS A 66 10.98 11.90 -9.74
N THR A 67 11.91 11.90 -8.79
CA THR A 67 12.69 13.10 -8.50
C THR A 67 13.80 13.19 -9.55
N GLY A 68 13.54 13.90 -10.64
CA GLY A 68 14.58 14.33 -11.56
C GLY A 68 15.31 15.53 -10.97
N VAL A 69 16.44 15.28 -10.31
CA VAL A 69 17.58 16.21 -10.35
C VAL A 69 18.73 15.38 -10.91
N GLY A 70 19.24 15.79 -12.06
CA GLY A 70 20.21 15.02 -12.83
C GLY A 70 21.51 14.80 -12.06
N HIS A 71 21.96 13.55 -12.05
CA HIS A 71 23.35 13.21 -12.26
C HIS A 71 23.41 11.74 -12.71
N GLN A 72 23.69 11.53 -14.00
CA GLN A 72 24.39 10.33 -14.39
C GLN A 72 25.81 10.48 -13.84
N VAL A 73 26.18 9.64 -12.88
CA VAL A 73 27.59 9.34 -12.67
C VAL A 73 27.87 8.13 -13.56
N LYS A 74 28.86 8.31 -14.42
CA LYS A 74 29.35 7.38 -15.44
C LYS A 74 29.54 5.96 -14.92
#